data_AF-F3FTQ1-F1
#
_entry.id   AF-F3FTQ1-F1
#
_cell.length_a   1.000
_cell.length_b   1.000
_cell.length_c   1.000
_cell.angle_alpha   90.00
_cell.angle_beta   90.00
_cell.angle_gamma   90.00
#
_symmetry.space_group_name_H-M   'P 1'
#
loop_
_entity.id
_entity.type
_entity.pdbx_description
1 polymer ?
#
loop_
_entity_poly.entity_id
_entity_poly.type
_entity_poly.pdbx_seq_one_letter_code
_entity_poly.pdbx_strand_id
1 'polypeptide(L)'
;YGFYLMLGAQQDLANLGIVAFVATLQFLPGVLSVLYWPTANRRGFIAGLLAGISVWAVSMLLPLIGNLQGFYIPWLNMIYVLDDTSWHMAAIASLAANVLLFTLISLFTNASPEEAGAAEACAVDNVRRPQRRELHAVSPQEFATQLAKPLGAKAAQKEVEQALRDLYLPFDERRPYALRRLRDRIEANLSGLMGPSVAQDMVETFLPYKSGSEKYVTEDIHFIESRLEDYHSRLTGLAAE
;
A
#
# COMPACT_ATOMS: atom_id res chain seq x y z
N TYR A 1 17.40 -16.96 33.30
CA TYR A 1 17.34 -17.69 34.58
C TYR A 1 15.90 -17.93 35.05
N GLY A 2 15.02 -16.92 35.11
CA GLY A 2 13.60 -17.13 35.48
C GLY A 2 12.82 -18.12 34.60
N PHE A 3 13.09 -18.15 33.29
CA PHE A 3 12.49 -19.12 32.36
C PHE A 3 12.89 -20.58 32.66
N TYR A 4 14.13 -20.81 33.14
CA TYR A 4 14.63 -22.14 33.48
C TYR A 4 13.98 -22.70 34.77
N LEU A 5 13.69 -21.82 35.74
CA LEU A 5 13.01 -22.18 36.99
C LEU A 5 11.52 -22.51 36.79
N MET A 6 10.86 -21.88 35.81
CA MET A 6 9.44 -22.11 35.52
C MET A 6 9.19 -23.43 34.78
N LEU A 7 10.14 -23.90 33.96
CA LEU A 7 9.98 -25.07 33.07
C LEU A 7 10.36 -26.42 33.67
N GLY A 8 10.82 -26.45 34.93
CA GLY A 8 10.96 -27.66 35.74
C GLY A 8 11.50 -28.90 35.00
N ALA A 9 12.80 -28.93 34.67
CA ALA A 9 13.65 -30.10 34.37
C ALA A 9 13.15 -31.27 33.48
N GLN A 10 11.94 -31.26 32.90
CA GLN A 10 11.34 -32.40 32.19
C GLN A 10 10.66 -32.03 30.87
N GLN A 11 10.84 -30.82 30.35
CA GLN A 11 10.33 -30.46 29.03
C GLN A 11 11.39 -30.74 27.97
N ASP A 12 11.04 -31.56 26.97
CA ASP A 12 11.94 -31.90 25.88
C ASP A 12 12.36 -30.62 25.14
N LEU A 13 13.67 -30.48 24.90
CA LEU A 13 14.25 -29.31 24.23
C LEU A 13 13.64 -29.13 22.83
N ALA A 14 13.22 -30.24 22.21
CA ALA A 14 12.51 -30.26 20.94
C ALA A 14 11.15 -29.53 21.01
N ASN A 15 10.36 -29.76 22.07
CA ASN A 15 9.03 -29.15 22.23
C ASN A 15 9.12 -27.64 22.47
N LEU A 16 10.13 -27.21 23.23
CA LEU A 16 10.48 -25.79 23.34
C LEU A 16 10.82 -25.15 21.99
N GLY A 17 11.61 -25.85 21.16
CA GLY A 17 11.96 -25.42 19.82
C GLY A 17 10.74 -25.30 18.90
N ILE A 18 9.84 -26.28 18.93
CA ILE A 18 8.59 -26.28 18.16
C ILE A 18 7.70 -25.10 18.56
N VAL A 19 7.47 -24.88 19.86
CA VAL A 19 6.63 -23.78 20.35
C VAL A 19 7.17 -22.42 19.92
N ALA A 20 8.50 -22.22 20.00
CA ALA A 20 9.16 -21.00 19.54
C ALA A 20 9.08 -20.83 18.01
N PHE A 21 9.27 -21.91 17.25
CA PHE A 21 9.16 -21.90 15.79
C PHE A 21 7.74 -21.56 15.31
N VAL A 22 6.71 -22.13 15.93
CA VAL A 22 5.32 -21.78 15.60
C VAL A 22 5.04 -20.31 15.92
N ALA A 23 5.63 -19.76 16.99
CA ALA A 23 5.50 -18.34 17.31
C ALA A 23 6.11 -17.43 16.24
N THR A 24 7.28 -17.77 15.70
CA THR A 24 7.90 -16.97 14.64
C THR A 24 7.15 -17.09 13.32
N LEU A 25 6.53 -18.24 13.03
CA LEU A 25 5.69 -18.41 11.84
C LEU A 25 4.44 -17.50 11.84
N GLN A 26 4.00 -16.97 12.99
CA GLN A 26 2.87 -16.03 13.03
C GLN A 26 3.15 -14.72 12.28
N PHE A 27 4.42 -14.37 12.04
CA PHE A 27 4.79 -13.19 11.26
C PHE A 27 4.83 -13.45 9.75
N LEU A 28 4.84 -14.72 9.32
CA LEU A 28 4.94 -15.10 7.92
C LEU A 28 3.84 -14.49 7.03
N PRO A 29 2.55 -14.47 7.41
CA PRO A 29 1.49 -13.87 6.59
C PRO A 29 1.73 -12.38 6.32
N GLY A 30 2.23 -11.64 7.32
CA GLY A 30 2.54 -10.22 7.18
C GLY A 30 3.70 -9.98 6.23
N VAL A 31 4.78 -10.75 6.34
CA VAL A 31 5.93 -10.64 5.43
C VAL A 31 5.52 -10.94 3.98
N LEU A 32 4.75 -12.01 3.77
CA LEU A 32 4.27 -12.37 2.43
C LEU A 32 3.33 -11.33 1.84
N SER A 33 2.49 -10.70 2.67
CA SER A 33 1.58 -9.66 2.18
C SER A 33 2.30 -8.42 1.64
N VAL A 34 3.44 -8.05 2.20
CA VAL A 34 4.23 -6.90 1.72
C VAL A 34 4.73 -7.14 0.29
N LEU A 35 5.03 -8.40 -0.05
CA LEU A 35 5.58 -8.78 -1.36
C LEU A 35 4.48 -9.01 -2.41
N TYR A 36 3.39 -9.68 -2.03
CA TYR A 36 2.40 -10.19 -3.00
C TYR A 36 1.03 -9.51 -2.90
N TRP A 37 0.72 -8.84 -1.80
CA TRP A 37 -0.61 -8.29 -1.55
C TRP A 37 -0.57 -6.81 -1.17
N PRO A 38 -0.45 -5.90 -2.15
CA PRO A 38 -0.31 -4.47 -1.91
C PRO A 38 -1.53 -3.80 -1.26
N THR A 39 -2.69 -4.44 -1.25
CA THR A 39 -3.90 -3.91 -0.59
C THR A 39 -4.07 -4.43 0.84
N ALA A 40 -3.08 -5.12 1.41
CA ALA A 40 -3.11 -5.58 2.78
C ALA A 40 -2.88 -4.42 3.76
N ASN A 41 -3.61 -4.42 4.88
CA ASN A 41 -3.64 -3.29 5.80
C ASN A 41 -2.98 -3.60 7.14
N ARG A 42 -2.35 -2.57 7.74
CA ARG A 42 -1.75 -2.68 9.08
C ARG A 42 -2.76 -3.12 10.14
N ARG A 43 -3.99 -2.60 10.07
CA ARG A 43 -5.08 -2.99 10.98
C ARG A 43 -5.42 -4.48 10.86
N GLY A 44 -5.47 -4.99 9.64
CA GLY A 44 -5.65 -6.42 9.39
C GLY A 44 -4.51 -7.23 9.97
N PHE A 45 -3.27 -6.83 9.71
CA PHE A 45 -2.09 -7.55 10.21
C PHE A 45 -2.08 -7.61 11.74
N ILE A 46 -2.31 -6.48 12.42
CA ILE A 46 -2.35 -6.44 13.90
C ILE A 46 -3.46 -7.34 14.44
N ALA A 47 -4.66 -7.27 13.86
CA ALA A 47 -5.78 -8.08 14.33
C ALA A 47 -5.55 -9.58 14.09
N GLY A 48 -5.04 -9.96 12.91
CA GLY A 48 -4.64 -11.34 12.60
C GLY A 48 -3.55 -11.85 13.55
N LEU A 49 -2.51 -11.05 13.76
CA LEU A 49 -1.42 -11.40 14.67
C LEU A 49 -1.91 -11.58 16.11
N LEU A 50 -2.77 -10.69 16.61
CA LEU A 50 -3.35 -10.81 17.95
C LEU A 50 -4.21 -12.08 18.09
N ALA A 51 -5.03 -12.39 17.08
CA ALA A 51 -5.83 -13.62 17.08
C ALA A 51 -4.95 -14.87 17.05
N GLY A 52 -3.97 -14.92 16.15
CA GLY A 52 -3.03 -16.04 16.03
C GLY A 52 -2.21 -16.26 17.29
N ILE A 53 -1.61 -15.19 17.84
CA ILE A 53 -0.86 -15.25 19.10
C ILE A 53 -1.75 -15.68 20.26
N SER A 54 -3.00 -15.21 20.33
CA SER A 54 -3.92 -15.62 21.40
C SER A 54 -4.24 -17.12 21.32
N VAL A 55 -4.56 -17.62 20.12
CA VAL A 55 -4.81 -19.06 19.92
C VAL A 55 -3.56 -19.88 20.23
N TRP A 56 -2.38 -19.46 19.76
CA TRP A 56 -1.10 -20.12 20.06
C TRP A 56 -0.77 -20.09 21.56
N ALA A 57 -0.97 -18.97 22.23
CA ALA A 57 -0.65 -18.82 23.64
C ALA A 57 -1.53 -19.74 24.50
N VAL A 58 -2.82 -19.84 24.19
CA VAL A 58 -3.75 -20.72 24.91
C VAL A 58 -3.49 -22.19 24.58
N SER A 59 -3.23 -22.52 23.31
CA SER A 59 -3.09 -23.92 22.89
C SER A 59 -1.71 -24.51 23.15
N MET A 60 -0.62 -23.74 23.11
CA MET A 60 0.75 -24.25 23.22
C MET A 60 1.53 -23.69 24.41
N LEU A 61 1.52 -22.37 24.62
CA LEU A 61 2.32 -21.74 25.68
C LEU A 61 1.76 -22.04 27.08
N LEU A 62 0.43 -21.96 27.24
CA LEU A 62 -0.24 -22.15 28.51
C LEU A 62 -0.10 -23.59 29.05
N PRO A 63 -0.30 -24.66 28.25
CA PRO A 63 -0.08 -26.03 28.73
C PRO A 63 1.38 -26.31 29.08
N LEU A 64 2.32 -25.73 28.32
CA LEU A 64 3.76 -25.87 28.55
C LEU A 64 4.20 -25.30 29.91
N ILE A 65 3.64 -24.14 30.32
CA ILE A 65 3.97 -23.49 31.60
C ILE A 65 3.14 -24.08 32.74
N GLY A 66 1.87 -24.40 32.50
CA GLY A 66 0.92 -24.82 33.53
C GLY A 66 0.92 -26.32 33.87
N ASN A 67 1.67 -27.15 33.12
CA ASN A 67 1.61 -28.62 33.20
C ASN A 67 0.15 -29.15 33.08
N LEU A 68 -0.68 -28.42 32.32
CA LEU A 68 -2.08 -28.75 32.12
C LEU A 68 -2.18 -29.80 31.02
N GLN A 69 -2.62 -31.01 31.37
CA GLN A 69 -2.74 -32.15 30.46
C GLN A 69 -3.85 -31.99 29.40
N GLY A 70 -4.59 -30.89 29.42
CA GLY A 70 -5.55 -30.55 28.36
C GLY A 70 -6.49 -29.41 28.76
N PHE A 71 -7.11 -28.80 27.75
CA PHE A 71 -8.14 -27.78 27.93
C PHE A 71 -9.40 -28.18 27.17
N TYR A 72 -10.56 -28.04 27.82
CA TYR A 72 -11.85 -28.33 27.21
C TYR A 72 -12.30 -27.14 26.36
N ILE A 73 -12.55 -27.35 25.07
CA ILE A 73 -13.07 -26.33 24.16
C ILE A 73 -14.59 -26.49 24.10
N PRO A 74 -15.39 -25.62 24.76
CA PRO A 74 -16.83 -25.83 24.92
C PRO A 74 -17.60 -25.82 23.58
N TRP A 75 -17.12 -25.03 22.62
CA TRP A 75 -17.75 -24.85 21.32
C TRP A 75 -17.55 -26.03 20.37
N LEU A 76 -16.47 -26.79 20.55
CA LEU A 76 -16.14 -27.96 19.72
C LEU A 76 -16.40 -29.28 20.46
N ASN A 77 -16.84 -29.21 21.73
CA ASN A 77 -17.04 -30.35 22.62
C ASN A 77 -15.84 -31.32 22.63
N MET A 78 -14.63 -30.76 22.54
CA MET A 78 -13.38 -31.50 22.35
C MET A 78 -12.42 -31.16 23.47
N ILE A 79 -11.79 -32.19 24.05
CA ILE A 79 -10.69 -32.03 24.99
C ILE A 79 -9.41 -31.98 24.15
N TYR A 80 -8.82 -30.80 24.06
CA TYR A 80 -7.53 -30.64 23.39
C TYR A 80 -6.41 -30.96 24.39
N VAL A 81 -5.65 -32.00 24.10
CA VAL A 81 -4.46 -32.40 24.85
C VAL A 81 -3.24 -32.02 24.02
N LEU A 82 -2.30 -31.29 24.63
CA LEU A 82 -1.01 -30.99 24.01
C LEU A 82 -0.11 -32.20 24.21
N ASP A 83 0.06 -32.99 23.16
CA ASP A 83 0.87 -34.21 23.11
C ASP A 83 1.79 -34.14 21.88
N ASP A 84 2.81 -35.00 21.81
CA ASP A 84 3.79 -35.04 20.71
C ASP A 84 3.13 -35.25 19.34
N THR A 85 1.91 -35.77 19.31
CA THR A 85 1.12 -36.00 18.09
C THR A 85 0.11 -34.90 17.77
N SER A 86 -0.10 -33.89 18.61
CA SER A 86 -1.19 -32.89 18.42
C SER A 86 -0.70 -31.45 18.25
N TRP A 87 0.60 -31.20 18.42
CA TRP A 87 1.19 -29.86 18.31
C TRP A 87 0.93 -29.19 16.95
N HIS A 88 0.94 -29.97 15.87
CA HIS A 88 0.73 -29.45 14.52
C HIS A 88 -0.71 -28.95 14.31
N MET A 89 -1.70 -29.54 14.99
CA MET A 89 -3.09 -29.08 14.91
C MET A 89 -3.25 -27.70 15.56
N ALA A 90 -2.60 -27.44 16.70
CA ALA A 90 -2.57 -26.11 17.32
C ALA A 90 -1.80 -25.09 16.46
N ALA A 91 -0.69 -25.50 15.87
CA ALA A 91 0.07 -24.65 14.95
C ALA A 91 -0.79 -24.24 13.74
N ILE A 92 -1.45 -25.20 13.09
CA ILE A 92 -2.35 -24.94 11.96
C ILE A 92 -3.52 -24.06 12.38
N ALA A 93 -4.18 -24.36 13.51
CA ALA A 93 -5.34 -23.59 13.97
C ALA A 93 -4.98 -22.13 14.28
N SER A 94 -3.84 -21.88 14.93
CA SER A 94 -3.37 -20.52 15.24
C SER A 94 -2.98 -19.74 13.98
N LEU A 95 -2.24 -20.36 13.06
CA LEU A 95 -1.91 -19.76 11.76
C LEU A 95 -3.17 -19.51 10.90
N ALA A 96 -4.13 -20.43 10.89
CA ALA A 96 -5.38 -20.26 10.18
C ALA A 96 -6.18 -19.08 10.74
N ALA A 97 -6.30 -18.97 12.08
CA ALA A 97 -6.94 -17.83 12.72
C ALA A 97 -6.26 -16.50 12.36
N ASN A 98 -4.92 -16.49 12.34
CA ASN A 98 -4.13 -15.32 11.93
C ASN A 98 -4.44 -14.92 10.49
N VAL A 99 -4.25 -15.84 9.53
CA VAL A 99 -4.45 -15.59 8.10
C VAL A 99 -5.90 -15.18 7.81
N LEU A 100 -6.88 -15.87 8.40
CA LEU A 100 -8.29 -15.57 8.17
C LEU A 100 -8.65 -14.16 8.65
N LEU A 101 -8.28 -13.81 9.88
CA LEU A 101 -8.65 -12.51 10.43
C LEU A 101 -7.84 -11.38 9.79
N PHE A 102 -6.57 -11.64 9.45
CA PHE A 102 -5.74 -10.75 8.65
C PHE A 102 -6.37 -10.45 7.29
N THR A 103 -6.76 -11.49 6.57
CA THR A 103 -7.37 -11.39 5.24
C THR A 103 -8.70 -10.65 5.31
N LEU A 104 -9.59 -11.07 6.23
CA LEU A 104 -10.92 -10.50 6.37
C LEU A 104 -10.85 -9.01 6.70
N ILE A 105 -10.10 -8.64 7.73
CA ILE A 105 -10.00 -7.23 8.13
C ILE A 105 -9.26 -6.40 7.07
N SER A 106 -8.27 -6.97 6.37
CA SER A 106 -7.61 -6.28 5.27
C SER A 106 -8.54 -6.05 4.07
N LEU A 107 -9.49 -6.96 3.81
CA LEU A 107 -10.49 -6.80 2.74
C LEU A 107 -11.59 -5.81 3.11
N PHE A 108 -12.04 -5.81 4.37
CA PHE A 108 -13.16 -4.97 4.81
C PHE A 108 -12.74 -3.57 5.30
N THR A 109 -11.46 -3.35 5.56
CA THR A 109 -10.92 -2.05 5.97
C THR A 109 -10.21 -1.42 4.79
N ASN A 110 -10.32 -0.10 4.60
CA ASN A 110 -9.48 0.60 3.64
C ASN A 110 -8.14 0.99 4.29
N ALA A 111 -7.03 0.86 3.55
CA ALA A 111 -5.74 1.42 3.96
C ALA A 111 -5.92 2.92 4.25
N SER A 112 -5.32 3.43 5.33
CA SER A 112 -5.39 4.87 5.58
C SER A 112 -4.61 5.61 4.47
N PRO A 113 -5.02 6.85 4.10
CA PRO A 113 -4.31 7.63 3.08
C PRO A 113 -2.83 7.89 3.45
N GLU A 114 -2.50 7.90 4.74
CA GLU A 114 -1.14 8.04 5.28
C GLU A 114 -0.31 6.75 5.09
N GLU A 115 -0.94 5.58 5.23
CA GLU A 115 -0.31 4.27 5.00
C GLU A 115 -0.10 4.01 3.50
N ALA A 116 -1.02 4.46 2.65
CA ALA A 116 -0.88 4.40 1.19
C ALA A 116 0.30 5.26 0.69
N GLY A 117 0.45 6.48 1.23
CA GLY A 117 1.56 7.38 0.87
C GLY A 117 2.94 6.85 1.30
N ALA A 118 3.02 6.19 2.46
CA ALA A 118 4.27 5.56 2.94
C ALA A 118 4.61 4.26 2.18
N ALA A 119 3.60 3.46 1.81
CA ALA A 119 3.78 2.27 0.98
C ALA A 119 4.23 2.62 -0.45
N GLU A 120 3.74 3.73 -1.01
CA GLU A 120 4.20 4.27 -2.30
C GLU A 120 5.68 4.70 -2.29
N ALA A 121 6.17 5.21 -1.15
CA ALA A 121 7.57 5.65 -1.01
C ALA A 121 8.57 4.49 -0.84
N CYS A 122 8.12 3.34 -0.32
CA CYS A 122 8.96 2.17 -0.02
C CYS A 122 8.84 1.02 -1.04
N ALA A 123 7.89 1.09 -1.98
CA ALA A 123 7.74 0.09 -3.04
C ALA A 123 8.85 0.23 -4.08
N VAL A 124 10.00 -0.38 -3.80
CA VAL A 124 11.03 -0.66 -4.80
C VAL A 124 10.38 -1.53 -5.89
N ASP A 125 10.36 -1.03 -7.11
CA ASP A 125 9.89 -1.68 -8.33
C ASP A 125 8.38 -1.95 -8.47
N ASN A 126 7.60 -0.88 -8.58
CA ASN A 126 6.43 -0.92 -9.45
C ASN A 126 6.53 0.13 -10.57
N VAL A 127 7.19 -0.28 -11.66
CA VAL A 127 7.22 0.36 -13.00
C VAL A 127 5.82 0.52 -13.64
N ARG A 128 4.72 0.33 -12.90
CA ARG A 128 3.34 0.36 -13.40
C ARG A 128 2.44 1.28 -12.61
N ARG A 129 2.70 2.58 -12.74
CA ARG A 129 1.79 3.61 -13.25
C ARG A 129 2.37 4.96 -12.85
N PRO A 130 3.01 5.72 -13.76
CA PRO A 130 3.05 7.16 -13.56
C PRO A 130 1.58 7.57 -13.59
N GLN A 131 0.99 7.82 -12.42
CA GLN A 131 -0.31 8.44 -12.33
C GLN A 131 -0.18 9.68 -13.22
N ARG A 132 -0.89 9.68 -14.35
CA ARG A 132 -0.84 10.73 -15.37
C ARG A 132 -1.57 11.94 -14.77
N ARG A 133 -1.04 12.47 -13.67
CA ARG A 133 -1.45 13.73 -13.09
C ARG A 133 -0.97 14.78 -14.08
N GLU A 134 -1.84 15.07 -15.04
CA GLU A 134 -1.64 16.19 -15.93
C GLU A 134 -1.67 17.47 -15.11
N LEU A 135 -0.84 18.44 -15.48
CA LEU A 135 -0.89 19.76 -14.86
C LEU A 135 -2.03 20.56 -15.50
N HIS A 136 -2.61 21.49 -14.74
CA HIS A 136 -3.53 22.47 -15.33
C HIS A 136 -2.84 23.34 -16.37
N ALA A 137 -1.56 23.68 -16.12
CA ALA A 137 -0.74 24.42 -17.07
C ALA A 137 -0.25 23.48 -18.20
N VAL A 138 -0.66 23.78 -19.43
CA VAL A 138 -0.39 22.96 -20.63
C VAL A 138 0.83 23.41 -21.41
N SER A 139 1.48 24.51 -20.99
CA SER A 139 2.65 25.09 -21.65
C SER A 139 3.55 25.85 -20.67
N PRO A 140 4.84 26.03 -20.98
CA PRO A 140 5.74 26.85 -20.15
C PRO A 140 5.28 28.31 -20.01
N GLN A 141 4.58 28.87 -21.00
CA GLN A 141 4.04 30.23 -20.93
C GLN A 141 2.94 30.33 -19.87
N GLU A 142 2.11 29.29 -19.74
CA GLU A 142 1.11 29.23 -18.67
C GLU A 142 1.76 29.08 -17.30
N PHE A 143 2.89 28.36 -17.19
CA PHE A 143 3.67 28.33 -15.94
C PHE A 143 4.10 29.73 -15.52
N ALA A 144 4.69 30.49 -16.45
CA ALA A 144 5.12 31.86 -16.18
C ALA A 144 3.92 32.76 -15.80
N THR A 145 2.78 32.56 -16.44
CA THR A 145 1.54 33.32 -16.17
C THR A 145 0.98 33.01 -14.77
N GLN A 146 0.95 31.75 -14.36
CA GLN A 146 0.43 31.37 -13.04
C GLN A 146 1.39 31.77 -11.92
N LEU A 147 2.70 31.60 -12.13
CA LEU A 147 3.75 32.04 -11.21
C LEU A 147 3.91 33.57 -11.15
N ALA A 148 3.39 34.32 -12.13
CA ALA A 148 3.44 35.78 -12.10
C ALA A 148 2.66 36.38 -10.92
N LYS A 149 1.65 35.69 -10.39
CA LYS A 149 0.87 36.16 -9.21
C LYS A 149 1.74 36.23 -7.95
N PRO A 150 2.45 35.16 -7.52
CA PRO A 150 3.30 35.21 -6.34
C PRO A 150 4.67 35.88 -6.55
N LEU A 151 5.31 35.69 -7.73
CA LEU A 151 6.70 36.11 -7.97
C LEU A 151 6.82 37.44 -8.73
N GLY A 152 5.75 37.86 -9.41
CA GLY A 152 5.77 38.95 -10.39
C GLY A 152 6.20 38.48 -11.78
N ALA A 153 5.65 39.12 -12.83
CA ALA A 153 5.77 38.66 -14.22
C ALA A 153 7.22 38.50 -14.72
N LYS A 154 8.12 39.43 -14.38
CA LYS A 154 9.51 39.37 -14.82
C LYS A 154 10.30 38.24 -14.14
N ALA A 155 10.07 38.02 -12.85
CA ALA A 155 10.75 36.98 -12.10
C ALA A 155 10.24 35.59 -12.52
N ALA A 156 8.91 35.43 -12.62
CA ALA A 156 8.30 34.19 -13.08
C ALA A 156 8.80 33.76 -14.47
N GLN A 157 8.84 34.70 -15.43
CA GLN A 157 9.37 34.43 -16.77
C GLN A 157 10.83 33.99 -16.71
N LYS A 158 11.68 34.72 -15.96
CA LYS A 158 13.11 34.39 -15.83
C LYS A 158 13.34 33.01 -15.23
N GLU A 159 12.58 32.63 -14.20
CA GLU A 159 12.69 31.32 -13.55
C GLU A 159 12.26 30.18 -14.49
N VAL A 160 11.16 30.35 -15.22
CA VAL A 160 10.71 29.35 -16.20
C VAL A 160 11.72 29.20 -17.34
N GLU A 161 12.24 30.31 -17.87
CA GLU A 161 13.27 30.28 -18.92
C GLU A 161 14.56 29.62 -18.43
N GLN A 162 14.96 29.87 -17.19
CA GLN A 162 16.11 29.22 -16.58
C GLN A 162 15.89 27.71 -16.42
N ALA A 163 14.73 27.30 -15.91
CA ALA A 163 14.39 25.89 -15.75
C ALA A 163 14.29 25.15 -17.09
N LEU A 164 13.78 25.80 -18.16
CA LEU A 164 13.79 25.24 -19.52
C LEU A 164 15.21 25.03 -20.05
N ARG A 165 16.10 26.02 -19.86
CA ARG A 165 17.52 25.91 -20.24
C ARG A 165 18.21 24.77 -19.49
N ASP A 166 18.00 24.68 -18.18
CA ASP A 166 18.60 23.64 -17.34
C ASP A 166 18.15 22.21 -17.75
N LEU A 167 16.93 22.09 -18.26
CA LEU A 167 16.35 20.83 -18.71
C LEU A 167 16.55 20.53 -20.19
N TYR A 168 17.17 21.45 -20.95
CA TYR A 168 17.31 21.40 -22.40
C TYR A 168 15.96 21.21 -23.12
N LEU A 169 14.92 21.88 -22.63
CA LEU A 169 13.57 21.83 -23.19
C LEU A 169 13.28 23.05 -24.08
N PRO A 170 12.51 22.88 -25.16
CA PRO A 170 12.10 24.00 -26.01
C PRO A 170 10.97 24.81 -25.36
N PHE A 171 10.81 26.07 -25.78
CA PHE A 171 9.79 26.98 -25.24
C PHE A 171 8.36 26.57 -25.58
N ASP A 172 8.14 25.77 -26.61
CA ASP A 172 6.83 25.29 -27.08
C ASP A 172 6.49 23.88 -26.59
N GLU A 173 7.17 23.41 -25.54
CA GLU A 173 6.97 22.08 -24.97
C GLU A 173 5.52 21.88 -24.47
N ARG A 174 4.92 20.75 -24.83
CA ARG A 174 3.54 20.39 -24.47
C ARG A 174 3.42 18.99 -23.88
N ARG A 175 4.51 18.21 -23.86
CA ARG A 175 4.51 16.83 -23.37
C ARG A 175 4.28 16.83 -21.86
N PRO A 176 3.25 16.12 -21.34
CA PRO A 176 2.94 16.11 -19.90
C PRO A 176 4.09 15.63 -19.00
N TYR A 177 4.98 14.78 -19.52
CA TYR A 177 6.18 14.36 -18.79
C TYR A 177 7.21 15.50 -18.64
N ALA A 178 7.45 16.25 -19.72
CA ALA A 178 8.41 17.35 -19.70
C ALA A 178 7.93 18.51 -18.82
N LEU A 179 6.63 18.81 -18.82
CA LEU A 179 6.04 19.84 -17.95
C LEU A 179 6.11 19.47 -16.46
N ARG A 180 6.00 18.18 -16.10
CA ARG A 180 6.23 17.73 -14.72
C ARG A 180 7.67 17.95 -14.28
N ARG A 181 8.63 17.55 -15.11
CA ARG A 181 10.05 17.79 -14.85
C ARG A 181 10.37 19.29 -14.76
N LEU A 182 9.70 20.12 -15.55
CA LEU A 182 9.78 21.57 -15.47
C LEU A 182 9.27 22.10 -14.12
N ARG A 183 8.11 21.62 -13.65
CA ARG A 183 7.56 21.95 -12.32
C ARG A 183 8.54 21.60 -11.20
N ASP A 184 9.06 20.38 -11.21
CA ASP A 184 10.01 19.90 -10.18
C ASP A 184 11.31 20.73 -10.17
N ARG A 185 11.78 21.13 -11.36
CA ARG A 185 12.96 22.00 -11.48
C ARG A 185 12.69 23.41 -10.94
N ILE A 186 11.52 23.97 -11.22
CA ILE A 186 11.11 25.28 -10.69
C ILE A 186 11.00 25.22 -9.16
N GLU A 187 10.41 24.17 -8.60
CA GLU A 187 10.34 23.97 -7.15
C GLU A 187 11.73 23.91 -6.50
N ALA A 188 12.67 23.19 -7.12
CA ALA A 188 14.06 23.14 -6.65
C ALA A 188 14.76 24.51 -6.71
N ASN A 189 14.57 25.26 -7.80
CA ASN A 189 15.14 26.61 -7.95
C ASN A 189 14.58 27.58 -6.90
N LEU A 190 13.25 27.58 -6.71
CA LEU A 190 12.58 28.40 -5.70
C LEU A 190 13.00 27.99 -4.29
N SER A 191 13.15 26.70 -4.01
CA SER A 191 13.61 26.21 -2.70
C SER A 191 14.97 26.79 -2.31
N GLY A 192 15.86 27.00 -3.28
CA GLY A 192 17.16 27.64 -3.08
C GLY A 192 17.10 29.13 -2.74
N LEU A 193 16.00 29.82 -3.10
CA LEU A 193 15.83 31.26 -2.88
C LEU A 193 15.00 31.60 -1.62
N MET A 194 13.99 30.78 -1.32
CA MET A 194 12.93 31.10 -0.35
C MET A 194 12.66 29.97 0.65
N GLY A 195 13.40 28.87 0.56
CA GLY A 195 13.28 27.71 1.43
C GLY A 195 12.27 26.66 0.93
N PRO A 196 12.46 25.37 1.27
CA PRO A 196 11.66 24.28 0.72
C PRO A 196 10.15 24.41 0.98
N SER A 197 9.74 24.78 2.19
CA SER A 197 8.32 24.83 2.56
C SER A 197 7.55 25.89 1.78
N VAL A 198 8.16 27.06 1.56
CA VAL A 198 7.56 28.19 0.85
C VAL A 198 7.49 27.91 -0.65
N ALA A 199 8.53 27.26 -1.20
CA ALA A 199 8.56 26.85 -2.61
C ALA A 199 7.51 25.76 -2.92
N GLN A 200 7.40 24.75 -2.06
CA GLN A 200 6.43 23.67 -2.19
C GLN A 200 4.99 24.22 -2.17
N ASP A 201 4.66 25.07 -1.20
CA ASP A 201 3.34 25.71 -1.08
C ASP A 201 2.98 26.55 -2.31
N MET A 202 3.96 27.30 -2.84
CA MET A 202 3.76 28.07 -4.08
C MET A 202 3.51 27.17 -5.30
N VAL A 203 4.30 26.13 -5.49
CA VAL A 203 4.17 25.24 -6.65
C VAL A 203 2.90 24.40 -6.56
N GLU A 204 2.46 24.03 -5.36
CA GLU A 204 1.19 23.32 -5.15
C GLU A 204 -0.02 24.21 -5.43
N THR A 205 0.02 25.46 -4.94
CA THR A 205 -1.07 26.42 -5.11
C THR A 205 -1.19 26.98 -6.52
N PHE A 206 -0.05 27.35 -7.14
CA PHE A 206 -0.02 28.04 -8.43
C PHE A 206 0.30 27.14 -9.62
N LEU A 207 0.74 25.89 -9.40
CA LEU A 207 0.90 24.90 -10.48
C LEU A 207 0.26 23.56 -10.08
N PRO A 208 -1.07 23.54 -9.83
CA PRO A 208 -1.76 22.36 -9.36
C PRO A 208 -1.84 21.29 -10.46
N TYR A 209 -1.84 20.03 -10.02
CA TYR A 209 -2.26 18.90 -10.84
C TYR A 209 -3.77 18.96 -11.08
N LYS A 210 -4.22 18.52 -12.26
CA LYS A 210 -5.63 18.27 -12.51
C LYS A 210 -6.13 17.22 -11.52
N SER A 211 -7.00 17.64 -10.60
CA SER A 211 -7.73 16.72 -9.73
C SER A 211 -8.59 15.81 -10.60
N GLY A 212 -8.45 14.50 -10.46
CA GLY A 212 -9.23 13.51 -11.21
C GLY A 212 -10.69 13.41 -10.75
N SER A 213 -11.39 14.53 -10.48
CA SER A 213 -12.64 14.52 -9.72
C SER A 213 -13.91 14.94 -10.49
N GLU A 214 -13.92 15.03 -11.82
CA GLU A 214 -15.19 15.21 -12.56
C GLU A 214 -15.32 14.40 -13.87
N LYS A 215 -14.28 13.68 -14.31
CA LYS A 215 -14.26 13.02 -15.62
C LYS A 215 -14.25 11.49 -15.60
N TYR A 216 -14.37 10.87 -14.42
CA TYR A 216 -14.36 9.41 -14.31
C TYR A 216 -15.68 8.73 -14.68
N VAL A 217 -16.80 9.45 -14.74
CA VAL A 217 -18.10 8.81 -15.05
C VAL A 217 -18.41 8.84 -16.56
N THR A 218 -17.91 9.81 -17.32
CA THR A 218 -18.34 9.97 -18.73
C THR A 218 -17.44 9.24 -19.73
N GLU A 219 -16.14 9.07 -19.47
CA GLU A 219 -15.24 8.40 -20.42
C GLU A 219 -15.47 6.88 -20.48
N ASP A 220 -15.86 6.24 -19.37
CA ASP A 220 -16.19 4.82 -19.38
C ASP A 220 -17.54 4.52 -20.07
N ILE A 221 -18.50 5.45 -20.07
CA ILE A 221 -19.79 5.25 -20.78
C ILE A 221 -19.57 5.29 -22.29
N HIS A 222 -18.82 6.27 -22.82
CA HIS A 222 -18.53 6.35 -24.25
C HIS A 222 -17.62 5.21 -24.73
N PHE A 223 -16.70 4.73 -23.89
CA PHE A 223 -15.85 3.60 -24.24
C PHE A 223 -16.63 2.27 -24.25
N ILE A 224 -17.60 2.09 -23.34
CA ILE A 224 -18.50 0.92 -23.37
C ILE A 224 -19.49 1.00 -24.54
N GLU A 225 -19.99 2.19 -24.87
CA GLU A 225 -20.90 2.41 -26.00
C GLU A 225 -20.23 2.11 -27.35
N SER A 226 -19.03 2.65 -27.60
CA SER A 226 -18.28 2.38 -28.84
C SER A 226 -17.93 0.90 -29.02
N ARG A 227 -17.73 0.15 -27.93
CA ARG A 227 -17.46 -1.30 -27.98
C ARG A 227 -18.72 -2.13 -28.20
N LEU A 228 -19.88 -1.67 -27.73
CA LEU A 228 -21.18 -2.30 -27.99
C LEU A 228 -21.63 -2.09 -29.45
N GLU A 229 -21.37 -0.91 -30.01
CA GLU A 229 -21.68 -0.58 -31.40
C GLU A 229 -20.87 -1.44 -32.40
N ASP A 230 -19.58 -1.66 -32.10
CA ASP A 230 -18.71 -2.57 -32.86
C ASP A 230 -19.13 -4.05 -32.77
N TYR A 231 -19.79 -4.46 -31.67
CA TYR A 231 -20.33 -5.82 -31.54
C TYR A 231 -21.65 -5.99 -32.31
N HIS A 232 -22.47 -4.95 -32.40
CA HIS A 232 -23.73 -5.01 -33.13
C HIS A 232 -23.49 -5.05 -34.65
N SER A 233 -22.51 -4.29 -35.16
CA SER A 233 -22.17 -4.26 -36.59
C SER A 233 -21.60 -5.59 -37.12
N ARG A 234 -20.90 -6.36 -36.27
CA ARG A 234 -20.35 -7.67 -36.63
C ARG A 234 -21.38 -8.81 -36.64
N LEU A 235 -22.48 -8.69 -35.90
CA LEU A 235 -23.54 -9.71 -35.89
C LEU A 235 -24.51 -9.57 -37.06
N THR A 236 -24.69 -8.37 -37.62
CA THR A 236 -25.51 -8.15 -38.83
C THR A 236 -24.80 -8.58 -40.12
N GLY A 237 -23.46 -8.63 -40.13
CA GLY A 237 -22.69 -9.09 -41.30
C GLY A 237 -22.70 -10.60 -41.51
N LEU A 238 -23.02 -11.40 -40.48
CA LEU A 238 -23.05 -12.87 -40.55
C LEU A 238 -24.43 -13.44 -40.90
N ALA A 239 -25.47 -12.60 -40.98
CA ALA A 239 -26.83 -13.02 -41.35
C ALA A 239 -27.20 -12.64 -42.81
N ALA A 240 -26.24 -12.13 -43.58
CA ALA A 240 -26.44 -11.62 -44.94
C ALA A 240 -25.71 -12.43 -46.04
N GLU A 241 -25.19 -13.62 -45.72
CA GLU A 241 -24.71 -14.61 -46.69
C GLU A 241 -25.55 -15.89 -46.64
#